data_AF-A0A1B9I327-F1
#
_entry.id   AF-A0A1B9I327-F1
#
_cell.length_a   1.000
_cell.length_b   1.000
_cell.length_c   1.000
_cell.angle_alpha   90.00
_cell.angle_beta   90.00
_cell.angle_gamma   90.00
#
_symmetry.space_group_name_H-M   'P 1'
#
loop_
_entity.id
_entity.type
_entity.pdbx_description
1 polymer ?
#
loop_
_entity_poly.entity_id
_entity_poly.type
_entity_poly.pdbx_seq_one_letter_code
_entity_poly.pdbx_strand_id
1 'polypeptide(L)'
;MPIKRENPIEDSNSEDSRLILSTQPKKVKSEKQPSSTRKKQPWTDFEEKQFKEAIHNIVKKGIWSEIKMNFPDLSKRGADGVSNHWAAMYKKMQKP
;
A
#
# COMPACT_ATOMS: atom_id res chain seq x y z
N MET A 1 12.40 -38.12 48.30
CA MET A 1 13.49 -38.42 47.35
C MET A 1 14.25 -37.11 47.05
N PRO A 2 15.53 -36.99 47.44
CA PRO A 2 16.43 -35.88 47.09
C PRO A 2 17.20 -36.22 45.78
N ILE A 3 17.67 -35.30 44.92
CA ILE A 3 19.01 -34.65 44.91
C ILE A 3 19.11 -33.80 43.63
N LYS A 4 19.28 -32.47 43.78
CA LYS A 4 20.44 -31.60 43.45
C LYS A 4 20.56 -31.14 42.00
N ARG A 5 20.38 -29.82 41.85
CA ARG A 5 20.91 -28.99 40.77
C ARG A 5 22.23 -28.42 41.28
N GLU A 6 23.30 -28.60 40.52
CA GLU A 6 24.63 -28.08 40.81
C GLU A 6 24.86 -26.72 40.11
N ASN A 7 25.35 -25.75 40.88
CA ASN A 7 26.07 -24.55 40.43
C ASN A 7 27.56 -24.79 40.72
N PRO A 8 28.49 -24.05 40.10
CA PRO A 8 29.05 -22.93 40.87
C PRO A 8 29.41 -21.67 40.07
N ILE A 9 29.31 -20.56 40.80
CA ILE A 9 29.97 -19.27 40.56
C ILE A 9 31.43 -19.42 40.99
N GLU A 10 32.39 -18.84 40.28
CA GLU A 10 33.57 -18.25 40.91
C GLU A 10 33.85 -16.86 40.32
N ASP A 11 34.03 -15.94 41.25
CA ASP A 11 34.28 -14.51 41.13
C ASP A 11 35.77 -14.31 41.47
N SER A 12 36.51 -13.55 40.66
CA SER A 12 37.89 -13.19 41.00
C SER A 12 38.11 -11.70 40.70
N ASN A 13 38.05 -10.97 41.80
CA ASN A 13 38.16 -9.54 41.99
C ASN A 13 39.55 -9.00 41.63
N SER A 14 39.64 -7.85 40.96
CA SER A 14 40.76 -6.93 41.16
C SER A 14 40.37 -5.51 40.81
N GLU A 15 40.36 -4.68 41.85
CA GLU A 15 40.13 -3.25 41.81
C GLU A 15 41.29 -2.53 41.10
N ASP A 16 40.99 -1.58 40.20
CA ASP A 16 41.70 -0.30 40.24
C ASP A 16 40.95 0.81 39.46
N SER A 17 40.36 1.72 40.23
CA SER A 17 40.36 3.18 40.04
C SER A 17 40.21 3.78 38.64
N ARG A 18 39.11 4.52 38.43
CA ARG A 18 39.13 5.99 38.17
C ARG A 18 37.71 6.57 38.04
N LEU A 19 37.37 7.38 39.05
CA LEU A 19 36.45 8.52 39.01
C LEU A 19 36.24 9.12 37.60
N ILE A 20 35.00 9.21 37.09
CA ILE A 20 34.47 10.42 36.40
C ILE A 20 32.93 10.47 36.53
N LEU A 21 32.47 11.37 37.39
CA LEU A 21 31.41 12.37 37.16
C LEU A 21 30.11 11.94 36.45
N SER A 22 29.05 11.88 37.24
CA SER A 22 27.69 12.37 36.96
C SER A 22 27.53 13.11 35.61
N THR A 23 26.82 12.50 34.67
CA THR A 23 25.88 13.23 33.80
C THR A 23 24.72 12.32 33.44
N GLN A 24 23.50 12.83 33.63
CA GLN A 24 22.24 12.18 33.31
C GLN A 24 22.21 11.71 31.83
N PRO A 25 21.64 10.54 31.50
CA PRO A 25 21.36 10.21 30.11
C PRO A 25 20.24 11.11 29.64
N LYS A 26 20.60 12.23 29.00
CA LYS A 26 19.66 13.02 28.19
C LYS A 26 19.00 12.07 27.21
N LYS A 27 17.69 11.89 27.39
CA LYS A 27 16.79 11.20 26.46
C LYS A 27 17.04 11.78 25.08
N VAL A 28 17.82 11.08 24.25
CA VAL A 28 18.04 11.46 22.86
C VAL A 28 16.68 11.33 22.20
N LYS A 29 16.04 12.49 22.01
CA LYS A 29 14.81 12.62 21.26
C LYS A 29 15.16 12.12 19.87
N SER A 30 14.79 10.88 19.56
CA SER A 30 14.92 10.33 18.23
C SER A 30 14.27 11.35 17.31
N GLU A 31 15.09 12.01 16.50
CA GLU A 31 14.60 12.85 15.42
C GLU A 31 13.73 11.94 14.57
N LYS A 32 12.42 12.13 14.71
CA LYS A 32 11.45 11.52 13.82
C LYS A 32 11.87 11.97 12.43
N GLN A 33 12.50 11.08 11.67
CA GLN A 33 12.79 11.34 10.27
C GLN A 33 11.48 11.84 9.65
N PRO A 34 11.48 13.02 9.00
CA PRO A 34 10.28 13.49 8.35
C PRO A 34 9.85 12.39 7.40
N SER A 35 8.62 11.86 7.57
CA SER A 35 8.06 10.89 6.66
C SER A 35 8.13 11.51 5.26
N SER A 36 9.10 11.06 4.47
CA SER A 36 9.34 11.59 3.13
C SER A 36 8.06 11.35 2.36
N THR A 37 7.24 12.39 2.25
CA THR A 37 6.00 12.34 1.51
C THR A 37 6.44 12.32 0.07
N ARG A 38 6.49 11.11 -0.52
CA ARG A 38 6.86 10.94 -1.93
C ARG A 38 6.04 11.93 -2.75
N LYS A 39 6.73 12.89 -3.39
CA LYS A 39 6.08 13.86 -4.26
C LYS A 39 5.32 13.08 -5.33
N LYS A 40 4.00 13.27 -5.41
CA LYS A 40 3.16 12.64 -6.43
C LYS A 40 3.66 13.13 -7.80
N GLN A 41 4.10 12.21 -8.64
CA GLN A 41 4.46 12.54 -10.01
C GLN A 41 3.17 12.86 -10.79
N PRO A 42 3.20 13.86 -11.70
CA PRO A 42 2.10 14.09 -12.62
C PRO A 42 1.99 12.89 -13.58
N TRP A 43 0.78 12.62 -14.05
CA TRP A 43 0.54 11.59 -15.06
C TRP A 43 1.09 12.06 -16.40
N THR A 44 1.79 11.17 -17.10
CA THR A 44 2.19 11.40 -18.49
C THR A 44 1.07 11.00 -19.45
N ASP A 45 1.04 11.59 -20.64
CA ASP A 45 0.05 11.26 -21.68
C ASP A 45 0.06 9.76 -22.05
N PHE A 46 1.24 9.15 -21.99
CA PHE A 46 1.41 7.71 -22.23
C PHE A 46 0.76 6.87 -21.13
N GLU A 47 0.98 7.22 -19.85
CA GLU A 47 0.36 6.52 -18.73
C GLU A 47 -1.17 6.72 -18.75
N GLU A 48 -1.65 7.91 -19.07
CA GLU A 48 -3.09 8.15 -19.22
C GLU A 48 -3.71 7.30 -20.32
N LYS A 49 -3.03 7.17 -21.47
CA LYS A 49 -3.50 6.31 -22.57
C LYS A 49 -3.58 4.85 -22.12
N GLN A 50 -2.54 4.34 -21.47
CA GLN A 50 -2.51 2.96 -20.95
C GLN A 50 -3.60 2.74 -19.89
N PHE A 51 -3.82 3.72 -19.02
CA PHE A 51 -4.84 3.68 -17.99
C PHE A 51 -6.26 3.62 -18.60
N LYS A 52 -6.54 4.46 -19.60
CA LYS A 52 -7.81 4.43 -20.35
C LYS A 52 -8.03 3.06 -21.02
N GLU A 53 -7.00 2.48 -21.61
CA GLU A 53 -7.07 1.17 -22.25
C GLU A 53 -7.29 0.03 -21.24
N ALA A 54 -6.64 0.09 -20.09
CA ALA A 54 -6.85 -0.86 -18.99
C ALA A 54 -8.32 -0.84 -18.52
N ILE A 55 -8.90 0.34 -18.30
CA ILE A 55 -10.32 0.49 -17.95
C ILE A 55 -11.21 -0.12 -19.04
N HIS A 56 -10.96 0.23 -20.30
CA HIS A 56 -11.74 -0.29 -21.43
C HIS A 56 -11.77 -1.83 -21.46
N ASN A 57 -10.63 -2.47 -21.20
CA ASN A 57 -10.52 -3.93 -21.20
C ASN A 57 -11.26 -4.59 -20.02
N ILE A 58 -11.28 -3.95 -18.85
CA ILE A 58 -12.04 -4.42 -17.69
C ILE A 58 -13.54 -4.30 -17.98
N VAL A 59 -13.98 -3.11 -18.42
CA VAL A 59 -15.39 -2.81 -18.66
C VAL A 59 -15.97 -3.71 -19.75
N LYS A 60 -15.24 -3.92 -20.85
CA LYS A 60 -15.70 -4.79 -21.95
C LYS A 60 -16.02 -6.22 -21.51
N LYS A 61 -15.33 -6.75 -20.50
CA LYS A 61 -15.55 -8.11 -19.99
C LYS A 61 -16.70 -8.19 -18.98
N GLY A 62 -16.86 -7.18 -18.13
CA GLY A 62 -17.76 -7.23 -16.97
C GLY A 62 -19.08 -6.47 -17.10
N ILE A 63 -19.16 -5.46 -17.97
CA ILE A 63 -20.26 -4.47 -17.94
C ILE A 63 -21.64 -5.09 -18.13
N TRP A 64 -21.75 -6.10 -18.99
CA TRP A 64 -23.03 -6.76 -19.22
C TRP A 64 -23.51 -7.54 -17.99
N SER A 65 -22.61 -8.28 -17.35
CA SER A 65 -22.94 -9.02 -16.13
C SER A 65 -23.41 -8.07 -15.02
N GLU A 66 -22.69 -6.96 -14.85
CA GLU A 66 -23.00 -5.95 -13.85
C GLU A 66 -24.39 -5.32 -14.09
N ILE A 67 -24.68 -4.93 -15.33
CA ILE A 67 -25.96 -4.33 -15.71
C ILE A 67 -27.12 -5.31 -15.54
N LYS A 68 -26.92 -6.57 -15.95
CA LYS A 68 -27.96 -7.58 -15.82
C LYS A 68 -28.36 -7.82 -14.36
N MET A 69 -27.40 -7.78 -13.43
CA MET A 69 -27.64 -8.08 -12.01
C MET A 69 -28.11 -6.86 -11.21
N ASN A 70 -27.52 -5.70 -11.45
CA ASN A 70 -27.72 -4.53 -10.59
C ASN A 70 -28.61 -3.44 -11.23
N PHE A 71 -28.82 -3.46 -12.55
CA PHE A 71 -29.50 -2.37 -13.29
C PHE A 71 -30.59 -2.90 -14.25
N PRO A 72 -31.76 -3.32 -13.73
CA PRO A 72 -32.80 -3.98 -14.54
C PRO A 72 -33.34 -3.13 -15.69
N ASP A 73 -33.36 -1.80 -15.56
CA ASP A 73 -33.81 -0.92 -16.63
C ASP A 73 -32.83 -0.83 -17.81
N LEU A 74 -31.52 -0.93 -17.54
CA LEU A 74 -30.51 -0.96 -18.59
C LEU A 74 -30.42 -2.34 -19.24
N SER A 75 -30.74 -3.41 -18.49
CA SER A 75 -30.80 -4.78 -19.02
C SER A 75 -31.77 -4.92 -20.20
N LYS A 76 -32.84 -4.12 -20.24
CA LYS A 76 -33.81 -4.05 -21.36
C LYS A 76 -33.18 -3.68 -22.70
N ARG A 77 -32.01 -3.03 -22.72
CA ARG A 77 -31.27 -2.66 -23.94
C ARG A 77 -30.50 -3.83 -24.56
N GLY A 78 -30.34 -4.94 -23.83
CA GLY A 78 -29.57 -6.10 -24.25
C GLY A 78 -28.05 -5.92 -24.18
N ALA A 79 -27.33 -7.04 -24.25
CA ALA A 79 -25.87 -7.10 -24.12
C ALA A 79 -25.14 -6.26 -25.17
N ASP A 80 -25.60 -6.33 -26.42
CA ASP A 80 -25.01 -5.60 -27.54
C ASP A 80 -25.27 -4.10 -27.43
N GLY A 81 -26.48 -3.71 -27.02
CA GLY A 81 -26.84 -2.31 -26.82
C GLY A 81 -25.96 -1.64 -25.77
N VAL A 82 -25.72 -2.34 -24.66
CA VAL A 82 -24.82 -1.91 -23.58
C VAL A 82 -23.37 -1.81 -24.07
N SER A 83 -22.87 -2.86 -24.74
CA SER A 83 -21.48 -2.90 -25.21
C SER A 83 -21.18 -1.82 -26.26
N ASN A 84 -22.11 -1.61 -27.19
CA ASN A 84 -22.02 -0.58 -28.21
C ASN A 84 -22.10 0.83 -27.60
N HIS A 85 -22.95 1.02 -26.58
CA HIS A 85 -23.03 2.29 -25.87
C HIS A 85 -21.70 2.63 -25.17
N TRP A 86 -21.10 1.65 -24.48
CA TRP A 86 -19.77 1.82 -23.87
C TRP A 86 -18.70 2.17 -24.91
N ALA A 87 -18.65 1.44 -26.04
CA ALA A 87 -17.68 1.72 -27.10
C ALA A 87 -17.83 3.15 -27.65
N ALA A 88 -19.06 3.63 -27.82
CA ALA A 88 -19.34 5.00 -28.24
C ALA A 88 -18.88 6.04 -27.19
N MET A 89 -19.09 5.77 -25.89
CA MET A 89 -18.59 6.62 -24.82
C MET A 89 -17.06 6.67 -24.79
N TYR A 90 -16.41 5.51 -24.87
CA TYR A 90 -14.96 5.41 -24.88
C TYR A 90 -14.33 6.18 -26.05
N LYS A 91 -14.93 6.08 -27.25
CA LYS A 91 -14.49 6.85 -28.42
C LYS A 91 -14.59 8.37 -28.21
N LYS A 92 -15.62 8.85 -27.49
CA LYS A 92 -15.75 10.28 -27.14
C LYS A 92 -14.66 10.72 -26.18
N MET A 93 -14.28 9.88 -25.21
CA MET A 93 -13.22 10.18 -24.24
C MET A 93 -11.81 10.24 -24.85
N GLN A 94 -11.63 9.69 -26.06
CA GLN A 94 -10.38 9.78 -26.81
C GLN A 94 -10.30 10.98 -27.75
N LYS A 95 -11.42 11.67 -28.01
CA LYS A 95 -11.37 12.92 -28.77
C LYS A 95 -10.92 14.05 -27.84
N PRO A 96 -9.92 14.84 -28.23
CA PRO A 96 -9.50 16.04 -27.49
C PRO A 96 -10.62 17.09 -27.46
#